data_AF-A0A7X1ZQS6-F1
#
_entry.id   AF-A0A7X1ZQS6-F1
#
_cell.length_a   1.000
_cell.length_b   1.000
_cell.length_c   1.000
_cell.angle_alpha   90.00
_cell.angle_beta   90.00
_cell.angle_gamma   90.00
#
_symmetry.space_group_name_H-M   'P 1'
#
loop_
_entity.id
_entity.type
_entity.pdbx_description
1 polymer ?
#
loop_
_entity_poly.entity_id
_entity_poly.type
_entity_poly.pdbx_seq_one_letter_code
_entity_poly.pdbx_strand_id
1 'polypeptide(L)'
;GVLASAFAIAGAVWLLGEAFSFGTTALPAPQATLMKTVVEGVLGGDLPWGLVLVGGAFAIVAELLGVPSLPFAVGIYLPLSTMTPVFVGGAVRQFIMKRAVNNEKLKATRKEKGVLLSSGFIAGEGILMVFVAIYAYFAKGTPKGIGLVWPGNVGDFVALAAFIGLVGYLVVKSYKK
;
A
#
# COMPACT_ATOMS: atom_id res chain seq x y z
N GLY A 1 -21.69 -5.93 13.81
CA GLY A 1 -20.38 -6.02 13.14
C GLY A 1 -20.42 -5.28 11.82
N VAL A 2 -20.84 -5.94 10.74
CA VAL A 2 -20.80 -5.44 9.36
C VAL A 2 -21.43 -4.06 9.17
N LEU A 3 -22.62 -3.80 9.75
CA LEU A 3 -23.27 -2.49 9.66
C LEU A 3 -22.47 -1.36 10.32
N ALA A 4 -21.96 -1.59 11.54
CA ALA A 4 -21.13 -0.61 12.24
C ALA A 4 -19.82 -0.33 11.48
N SER A 5 -19.20 -1.37 10.91
CA SER A 5 -18.01 -1.23 10.07
C SER A 5 -18.30 -0.46 8.78
N ALA A 6 -19.43 -0.72 8.12
CA ALA A 6 -19.84 -0.02 6.91
C ALA A 6 -20.06 1.49 7.16
N PHE A 7 -20.76 1.85 8.24
CA PHE A 7 -20.95 3.25 8.61
C PHE A 7 -19.63 3.93 9.01
N ALA A 8 -18.75 3.23 9.73
CA ALA A 8 -17.44 3.77 10.10
C ALA A 8 -16.55 4.03 8.88
N ILE A 9 -16.51 3.10 7.92
CA ILE A 9 -15.74 3.25 6.67
C ILE A 9 -16.33 4.39 5.84
N ALA A 10 -17.65 4.43 5.66
CA ALA A 10 -18.31 5.50 4.91
C ALA A 10 -18.05 6.87 5.53
N GLY A 11 -18.17 6.99 6.85
CA GLY A 11 -17.89 8.23 7.58
C GLY A 11 -16.42 8.65 7.49
N ALA A 12 -15.49 7.70 7.62
CA ALA A 12 -14.06 7.97 7.46
C ALA A 12 -13.72 8.45 6.04
N VAL A 13 -14.25 7.81 5.00
CA VAL A 13 -14.04 8.18 3.60
C VAL A 13 -14.62 9.55 3.31
N TRP A 14 -15.81 9.86 3.83
CA TRP A 14 -16.44 11.17 3.68
C TRP A 14 -15.61 12.28 4.34
N LEU A 15 -15.19 12.08 5.60
CA LEU A 15 -14.30 12.99 6.33
C LEU A 15 -12.96 13.22 5.62
N LEU A 16 -12.36 12.16 5.07
CA LEU A 16 -11.10 12.26 4.34
C LEU A 16 -11.25 13.06 3.04
N GLY A 17 -12.36 12.83 2.33
CA GLY A 17 -12.69 13.55 1.09
C GLY A 17 -12.89 15.04 1.33
N GLU A 18 -13.56 15.41 2.41
CA GLU A 18 -13.77 16.82 2.78
C GLU A 18 -12.50 17.50 3.31
N ALA A 19 -11.71 16.79 4.13
CA ALA A 19 -10.49 17.35 4.73
C ALA A 19 -9.32 17.51 3.75
N PHE A 20 -9.17 16.60 2.77
CA PHE A 20 -7.98 16.56 1.93
C PHE A 20 -8.23 16.60 0.42
N SER A 21 -9.47 16.40 -0.04
CA SER A 21 -9.83 16.20 -1.45
C SER A 21 -9.03 15.07 -2.13
N PHE A 22 -9.71 14.07 -2.67
CA PHE A 22 -9.02 12.93 -3.30
C PHE A 22 -8.23 13.36 -4.55
N GLY A 23 -6.95 12.99 -4.63
CA GLY A 23 -6.08 13.29 -5.77
C GLY A 23 -5.25 14.56 -5.64
N THR A 24 -5.22 15.20 -4.46
CA THR A 24 -4.29 16.29 -4.16
C THR A 24 -2.89 15.76 -3.82
N THR A 25 -1.87 16.63 -3.83
CA THR A 25 -0.47 16.27 -3.52
C THR A 25 -0.29 15.72 -2.10
N ALA A 26 -1.23 15.98 -1.18
CA ALA A 26 -1.20 15.49 0.19
C ALA A 26 -1.70 14.04 0.34
N LEU A 27 -2.61 13.58 -0.54
CA LEU A 27 -3.06 12.19 -0.60
C LEU A 27 -3.08 11.69 -2.06
N PRO A 28 -1.89 11.39 -2.63
CA PRO A 28 -1.83 10.73 -3.92
C PRO A 28 -2.40 9.33 -3.77
N ALA A 29 -3.51 9.06 -4.45
CA ALA A 29 -4.14 7.73 -4.52
C ALA A 29 -4.14 7.23 -5.98
N PRO A 30 -2.98 6.83 -6.56
CA PRO A 30 -2.86 6.53 -7.98
C PRO A 30 -3.81 5.43 -8.44
N GLN A 31 -4.02 4.41 -7.61
CA GLN A 31 -4.92 3.30 -7.92
C GLN A 31 -6.40 3.74 -7.94
N ALA A 32 -6.79 4.67 -7.06
CA ALA A 32 -8.14 5.23 -7.05
C ALA A 32 -8.35 6.19 -8.23
N THR A 33 -7.35 7.01 -8.56
CA THR A 33 -7.37 7.91 -9.73
C THR A 33 -7.54 7.12 -11.02
N LEU A 34 -6.82 6.01 -11.20
CA LEU A 34 -6.96 5.17 -12.39
C LEU A 34 -8.37 4.57 -12.51
N MET A 35 -8.92 4.04 -11.41
CA MET A 35 -10.29 3.51 -11.41
C MET A 35 -11.32 4.59 -11.71
N LYS A 36 -11.13 5.80 -11.17
CA LYS A 36 -11.97 6.96 -11.49
C LYS A 36 -11.92 7.28 -12.99
N THR A 37 -10.72 7.43 -13.57
CA THR A 37 -10.56 7.74 -15.00
C THR A 37 -11.21 6.68 -15.90
N VAL A 38 -11.10 5.40 -15.54
CA VAL A 38 -11.75 4.31 -16.30
C VAL A 38 -13.27 4.43 -16.20
N VAL A 39 -13.82 4.61 -15.00
CA VAL A 39 -15.28 4.72 -14.81
C VAL A 39 -15.84 5.96 -15.52
N GLU A 40 -15.19 7.11 -15.38
CA GLU A 40 -15.57 8.35 -16.08
C GLU A 40 -15.46 8.20 -17.59
N GLY A 41 -14.42 7.54 -18.10
CA GLY A 41 -14.27 7.27 -19.54
C GLY A 41 -15.33 6.30 -20.08
N VAL A 42 -15.70 5.26 -19.32
CA VAL A 42 -16.77 4.32 -19.72
C VAL A 42 -18.14 5.00 -19.70
N LEU A 43 -18.46 5.73 -18.63
CA LEU A 43 -19.76 6.40 -18.47
C LEU A 43 -19.90 7.62 -19.41
N GLY A 44 -18.80 8.31 -19.70
CA GLY A 44 -18.75 9.44 -20.63
C GLY A 44 -18.64 9.05 -22.11
N GLY A 45 -18.41 7.77 -22.42
CA GLY A 45 -18.27 7.27 -23.79
C GLY A 45 -16.97 7.67 -24.51
N ASP A 46 -16.05 8.37 -23.83
CA ASP A 46 -14.78 8.88 -24.38
C ASP A 46 -13.58 7.99 -24.00
N LEU A 47 -13.83 6.71 -23.70
CA LEU A 47 -12.74 5.80 -23.39
C LEU A 47 -11.97 5.46 -24.67
N PRO A 48 -10.64 5.65 -24.71
CA PRO A 48 -9.83 5.30 -25.87
C PRO A 48 -9.68 3.78 -25.98
N TRP A 49 -10.70 3.11 -26.52
CA TRP A 49 -10.78 1.64 -26.65
C TRP A 49 -9.57 1.04 -27.38
N GLY A 50 -8.96 1.78 -28.31
CA GLY A 50 -7.71 1.38 -28.94
C GLY A 50 -6.57 1.16 -27.94
N LEU A 51 -6.40 2.07 -26.97
CA LEU A 51 -5.39 1.92 -25.92
C LEU A 51 -5.72 0.78 -24.95
N VAL A 52 -7.01 0.55 -24.66
CA VAL A 52 -7.45 -0.57 -23.82
C VAL A 52 -7.12 -1.91 -24.47
N LEU A 53 -7.42 -2.06 -25.77
CA LEU A 53 -7.12 -3.28 -26.52
C LEU A 53 -5.61 -3.52 -26.65
N VAL A 54 -4.82 -2.46 -26.84
CA VAL A 54 -3.36 -2.55 -26.83
C VAL A 54 -2.84 -3.02 -25.47
N GLY A 55 -3.36 -2.47 -24.36
CA GLY A 55 -3.06 -2.94 -23.00
C GLY A 55 -3.44 -4.41 -22.78
N GLY A 56 -4.59 -4.83 -23.31
CA GLY A 56 -5.02 -6.23 -23.31
C GLY A 56 -4.08 -7.15 -24.10
N ALA A 57 -3.60 -6.70 -25.27
CA ALA A 57 -2.61 -7.45 -26.05
C ALA A 57 -1.29 -7.61 -25.28
N PHE A 58 -0.80 -6.56 -24.63
CA PHE A 58 0.38 -6.65 -23.75
C PHE A 58 0.16 -7.59 -22.56
N ALA A 59 -1.03 -7.60 -21.97
CA ALA A 59 -1.38 -8.52 -20.89
C ALA A 59 -1.33 -9.99 -21.38
N ILE A 60 -1.84 -10.28 -22.58
CA ILE A 60 -1.77 -11.62 -23.18
C ILE A 60 -0.31 -12.02 -23.42
N VAL A 61 0.50 -11.12 -23.98
CA VAL A 61 1.94 -11.39 -24.20
C VAL A 61 2.65 -11.66 -22.87
N ALA A 62 2.36 -10.88 -21.82
CA ALA A 62 2.93 -11.10 -20.49
C ALA A 62 2.53 -12.47 -19.92
N GLU A 63 1.25 -12.84 -20.05
CA GLU A 63 0.74 -14.14 -19.58
C GLU A 63 1.40 -15.32 -20.33
N LEU A 64 1.62 -15.18 -21.64
CA LEU A 64 2.35 -16.17 -22.46
C LEU A 64 3.82 -16.31 -22.05
N LEU A 65 4.44 -15.23 -21.59
CA LEU A 65 5.80 -15.23 -21.03
C LEU A 65 5.86 -15.78 -19.59
N GLY A 66 4.73 -16.20 -19.03
CA GLY A 66 4.62 -16.68 -17.64
C GLY A 66 4.76 -15.58 -16.60
N VAL A 67 4.65 -14.30 -17.02
CA VAL A 67 4.62 -13.16 -16.11
C VAL A 67 3.16 -12.86 -15.78
N PRO A 68 2.75 -12.91 -14.51
CA PRO A 68 1.39 -12.55 -14.13
C PRO A 68 1.05 -11.14 -14.61
N SER A 69 0.04 -11.03 -15.46
CA SER A 69 -0.37 -9.78 -16.12
C SER A 69 -0.74 -8.65 -15.14
N LEU A 70 -1.25 -9.00 -13.96
CA LEU A 70 -1.70 -8.01 -12.95
C LEU A 70 -0.54 -7.27 -12.26
N PRO A 71 0.48 -7.93 -11.68
CA PRO A 71 1.72 -7.29 -11.23
C PRO A 71 2.45 -6.51 -12.34
N PHE A 72 2.42 -7.01 -13.57
CA PHE A 72 3.03 -6.36 -14.72
C PHE A 72 2.37 -5.00 -15.02
N ALA A 73 1.04 -4.99 -15.17
CA ALA A 73 0.28 -3.76 -15.38
C ALA A 73 0.46 -2.78 -14.21
N VAL A 74 0.41 -3.28 -12.97
CA VAL A 74 0.62 -2.49 -11.76
C VAL A 74 2.00 -1.85 -11.71
N GLY A 75 3.03 -2.57 -12.17
CA GLY A 75 4.39 -2.04 -12.23
C GLY A 75 4.61 -0.95 -13.28
N ILE A 76 3.79 -0.88 -14.33
CA ILE A 76 3.93 0.14 -15.38
C ILE A 76 3.35 1.49 -14.94
N TYR A 77 2.29 1.49 -14.13
CA TYR A 77 1.60 2.74 -13.77
C TYR A 77 1.98 3.31 -12.39
N LEU A 78 2.55 2.50 -11.48
CA LEU A 78 2.87 2.97 -10.14
C LEU A 78 4.14 3.85 -10.12
N PRO A 79 4.17 4.94 -9.33
CA PRO A 79 5.39 5.71 -9.10
C PRO A 79 6.51 4.84 -8.54
N LEU A 80 7.75 5.06 -9.01
CA LEU A 80 8.94 4.33 -8.55
C LEU A 80 9.09 4.38 -7.01
N SER A 81 8.74 5.50 -6.39
CA SER A 81 8.74 5.67 -4.93
C SER A 81 7.87 4.67 -4.18
N THR A 82 6.76 4.23 -4.78
CA THR A 82 5.87 3.19 -4.21
C THR A 82 6.29 1.77 -4.62
N MET A 83 6.97 1.61 -5.76
CA MET A 83 7.46 0.31 -6.22
C MET A 83 8.67 -0.17 -5.44
N THR A 84 9.59 0.72 -5.07
CA THR A 84 10.79 0.36 -4.30
C THR A 84 10.48 -0.39 -3.00
N PRO A 85 9.60 0.08 -2.09
CA PRO A 85 9.27 -0.66 -0.87
C PRO A 85 8.57 -1.98 -1.15
N VAL A 86 7.70 -2.06 -2.17
CA VAL A 86 7.04 -3.32 -2.58
C VAL A 86 8.07 -4.34 -3.06
N PHE A 87 9.02 -3.91 -3.89
CA PHE A 87 10.11 -4.76 -4.37
C PHE A 87 11.00 -5.25 -3.22
N VAL A 88 11.42 -4.34 -2.33
CA VAL A 88 12.25 -4.69 -1.15
C VAL A 88 11.52 -5.69 -0.25
N GLY A 89 10.23 -5.48 0.02
CA GLY A 89 9.40 -6.43 0.78
C GLY A 89 9.33 -7.81 0.11
N GLY A 90 9.18 -7.85 -1.22
CA GLY A 90 9.23 -9.08 -2.02
C GLY A 90 10.58 -9.79 -1.95
N ALA A 91 11.68 -9.04 -2.05
CA ALA A 91 13.04 -9.55 -1.96
C ALA A 91 13.36 -10.13 -0.57
N VAL A 92 12.95 -9.44 0.50
CA VAL A 92 13.07 -9.93 1.88
C VAL A 92 12.28 -11.22 2.07
N ARG A 93 11.03 -11.27 1.56
CA ARG A 93 10.21 -12.49 1.60
C ARG A 93 10.88 -13.65 0.87
N GLN A 94 11.40 -13.41 -0.33
CA GLN A 94 12.16 -14.40 -1.11
C GLN A 94 13.38 -14.92 -0.33
N PHE A 95 14.15 -14.02 0.30
CA PHE A 95 15.32 -14.38 1.11
C PHE A 95 14.95 -15.26 2.31
N ILE A 96 13.88 -14.91 3.04
CA ILE A 96 13.39 -15.68 4.19
C ILE A 96 12.87 -17.06 3.74
N MET A 97 12.14 -17.12 2.63
CA MET A 97 11.59 -18.39 2.10
C MET A 97 12.69 -19.32 1.55
N LYS A 98 13.71 -18.77 0.87
CA LYS A 98 14.87 -19.52 0.37
C LYS A 98 15.73 -20.14 1.48
N ARG A 99 15.64 -19.66 2.73
CA ARG A 99 16.36 -20.27 3.87
C ARG A 99 15.54 -21.31 4.63
N ALA A 100 14.24 -21.42 4.40
CA ALA A 100 13.36 -22.39 5.05
C ALA A 100 13.33 -23.77 4.33
N VAL A 101 14.41 -24.13 3.62
CA VAL A 101 14.42 -25.13 2.54
C VAL A 101 13.87 -26.50 2.95
N ASN A 102 14.04 -26.94 4.20
CA ASN A 102 13.82 -28.34 4.60
C ASN A 102 12.54 -28.63 5.38
N ASN A 103 11.60 -27.67 5.56
CA ASN A 103 10.36 -27.93 6.28
C ASN A 103 9.17 -27.15 5.70
N GLU A 104 8.27 -27.84 4.97
CA GLU A 104 7.04 -27.24 4.43
C GLU A 104 6.15 -26.61 5.53
N LYS A 105 6.04 -27.25 6.69
CA LYS A 105 5.29 -26.72 7.85
C LYS A 105 5.84 -25.38 8.33
N LEU A 106 7.17 -25.21 8.31
CA LEU A 106 7.81 -23.94 8.68
C LEU A 106 7.59 -22.86 7.62
N LYS A 107 7.57 -23.22 6.32
CA LYS A 107 7.25 -22.28 5.22
C LYS A 107 5.83 -21.75 5.33
N ALA A 108 4.84 -22.63 5.54
CA ALA A 108 3.43 -22.23 5.70
C ALA A 108 3.24 -21.28 6.89
N THR A 109 3.77 -21.66 8.06
CA THR A 109 3.69 -20.84 9.28
C THR A 109 4.34 -19.46 9.10
N ARG A 110 5.49 -19.39 8.42
CA ARG A 110 6.17 -18.11 8.15
C ARG A 110 5.38 -17.23 7.19
N LYS A 111 4.75 -17.82 6.17
CA LYS A 111 3.89 -17.12 5.22
C LYS A 111 2.68 -16.50 5.93
N GLU A 112 1.96 -17.28 6.73
CA GLU A 112 0.80 -16.79 7.49
C GLU A 112 1.17 -15.66 8.45
N LYS A 113 2.27 -15.82 9.20
CA LYS A 113 2.77 -14.75 10.09
C LYS A 113 3.16 -13.49 9.33
N GLY A 114 3.78 -13.61 8.17
CA GLY A 114 4.12 -12.46 7.32
C GLY A 114 2.87 -11.74 6.80
N VAL A 115 1.85 -12.49 6.39
CA VAL A 115 0.56 -11.93 5.95
C VAL A 115 -0.15 -11.23 7.11
N LEU A 116 -0.24 -11.87 8.28
CA LEU A 116 -0.88 -11.29 9.48
C LEU A 116 -0.19 -10.00 9.94
N LEU A 117 1.14 -9.97 9.91
CA LEU A 117 1.88 -8.77 10.26
C LEU A 117 1.63 -7.65 9.25
N SER A 118 1.66 -7.97 7.95
CA SER A 118 1.45 -7.00 6.88
C SER A 118 0.03 -6.41 6.94
N SER A 119 -1.00 -7.23 7.15
CA SER A 119 -2.38 -6.75 7.31
C SER A 119 -2.55 -5.93 8.59
N GLY A 120 -1.84 -6.27 9.66
CA GLY A 120 -1.80 -5.47 10.89
C GLY A 120 -1.22 -4.07 10.68
N PHE A 121 -0.13 -3.94 9.91
CA PHE A 121 0.45 -2.64 9.57
C PHE A 121 -0.48 -1.80 8.70
N ILE A 122 -1.09 -2.40 7.67
CA ILE A 122 -2.05 -1.70 6.79
C ILE A 122 -3.27 -1.24 7.60
N ALA A 123 -3.81 -2.09 8.47
CA ALA A 123 -4.93 -1.71 9.34
C ALA A 123 -4.55 -0.61 10.33
N GLY A 124 -3.34 -0.68 10.90
CA GLY A 124 -2.81 0.33 11.82
C GLY A 124 -2.64 1.70 11.15
N GLU A 125 -2.07 1.72 9.94
CA GLU A 125 -1.93 2.94 9.12
C GLU A 125 -3.31 3.57 8.84
N GLY A 126 -4.28 2.76 8.41
CA GLY A 126 -5.64 3.23 8.16
C GLY A 126 -6.30 3.86 9.38
N ILE A 127 -6.16 3.24 10.55
CA ILE A 127 -6.71 3.77 11.81
C ILE A 127 -6.03 5.10 12.18
N LEU A 128 -4.69 5.18 12.07
CA LEU A 128 -3.96 6.43 12.34
C LEU A 128 -4.38 7.56 11.39
N MET A 129 -4.58 7.26 10.11
CA MET A 129 -5.06 8.24 9.12
C MET A 129 -6.45 8.80 9.47
N VAL A 130 -7.35 7.98 10.02
CA VAL A 130 -8.66 8.46 10.51
C VAL A 130 -8.48 9.45 11.67
N PHE A 131 -7.59 9.16 12.63
CA PHE A 131 -7.30 10.10 13.71
C PHE A 131 -6.70 11.40 13.20
N VAL A 132 -5.76 11.33 12.24
CA VAL A 132 -5.17 12.51 11.59
C VAL A 132 -6.24 13.33 10.87
N ALA A 133 -7.18 12.68 10.18
CA ALA A 133 -8.28 13.35 9.49
C ALA A 133 -9.24 14.06 10.44
N ILE A 134 -9.61 13.42 11.55
CA ILE A 134 -10.42 14.04 12.60
C ILE A 134 -9.70 15.27 13.17
N TYR A 135 -8.41 15.15 13.47
CA TYR A 135 -7.62 16.27 13.97
C TYR A 135 -7.53 17.42 12.96
N ALA A 136 -7.26 17.13 11.68
CA ALA A 136 -7.21 18.14 10.62
C ALA A 136 -8.55 18.87 10.44
N TYR A 137 -9.67 18.14 10.54
CA TYR A 137 -11.02 18.70 10.48
C TYR A 137 -11.28 19.70 11.63
N PHE A 138 -10.97 19.33 12.87
CA PHE A 138 -11.15 20.23 14.02
C PHE A 138 -10.17 21.42 14.03
N ALA A 139 -8.95 21.22 13.52
CA ALA A 139 -7.92 22.26 13.47
C ALA A 139 -8.10 23.26 12.31
N LYS A 140 -9.06 23.04 11.38
CA LYS A 140 -9.31 23.85 10.16
C LYS A 140 -8.01 24.23 9.42
N GLY A 141 -7.06 23.30 9.35
CA GLY A 141 -5.75 23.54 8.78
C GLY A 141 -4.95 22.24 8.68
N THR A 142 -3.80 22.29 7.98
CA THR A 142 -2.88 21.16 7.96
C THR A 142 -2.50 20.77 9.38
N PRO A 143 -2.47 19.47 9.71
CA PRO A 143 -1.99 19.01 11.00
C PRO A 143 -0.56 19.53 11.20
N LYS A 144 -0.41 20.64 11.95
CA LYS A 144 0.86 20.93 12.59
C LYS A 144 1.01 19.78 13.57
N GLY A 145 2.03 18.94 13.37
CA GLY A 145 2.29 17.79 14.24
C GLY A 145 2.43 18.19 15.71
N ILE A 146 2.99 17.32 16.54
CA ILE A 146 3.01 17.49 18.00
C ILE A 146 3.98 18.62 18.48
N GLY A 147 4.15 19.71 17.73
CA GLY A 147 5.14 20.77 17.98
C GLY A 147 6.59 20.32 17.84
N LEU A 148 6.81 19.02 17.62
CA LEU A 148 8.11 18.38 17.47
C LEU A 148 8.52 18.45 15.99
N VAL A 149 8.96 19.63 15.56
CA VAL A 149 9.61 19.79 14.26
C VAL A 149 11.02 19.23 14.41
N TRP A 150 11.20 17.95 14.06
CA TRP A 150 12.51 17.36 13.99
C TRP A 150 13.31 18.09 12.90
N PRO A 151 14.52 18.60 13.19
CA PRO A 151 15.32 19.28 12.18
C PRO A 151 15.76 18.27 11.11
N GLY A 152 15.42 18.52 9.85
CA GLY A 152 15.83 17.72 8.68
C GLY A 152 15.14 16.35 8.57
N ASN A 153 15.72 15.44 7.79
CA ASN A 153 15.19 14.09 7.50
C ASN A 153 15.30 13.11 8.70
N VAL A 154 15.47 13.59 9.93
CA VAL A 154 15.65 12.74 11.11
C VAL A 154 14.43 11.84 11.34
N GLY A 155 13.22 12.33 11.05
CA GLY A 155 12.01 11.51 11.07
C GLY A 155 12.06 10.32 10.10
N ASP A 156 12.54 10.56 8.88
CA ASP A 156 12.71 9.51 7.87
C ASP A 156 13.75 8.47 8.30
N PHE A 157 14.87 8.92 8.89
CA PHE A 157 15.91 8.03 9.41
C PHE A 157 15.43 7.21 10.61
N VAL A 158 14.63 7.78 11.50
CA VAL A 158 14.04 7.05 12.64
C VAL A 158 13.03 6.02 12.14
N ALA A 159 12.18 6.38 11.17
CA ALA A 159 11.26 5.44 10.54
C ALA A 159 12.00 4.30 9.82
N LEU A 160 13.07 4.62 9.08
CA LEU A 160 13.93 3.64 8.42
C LEU A 160 14.62 2.72 9.44
N ALA A 161 15.17 3.27 10.53
CA ALA A 161 15.82 2.50 11.58
C ALA A 161 14.82 1.59 12.31
N ALA A 162 13.61 2.07 12.59
CA ALA A 162 12.54 1.26 13.16
C ALA A 162 12.13 0.13 12.21
N PHE A 163 12.00 0.41 10.91
CA PHE A 163 11.67 -0.60 9.89
C PHE A 163 12.78 -1.66 9.78
N ILE A 164 14.04 -1.26 9.69
CA ILE A 164 15.20 -2.17 9.66
C ILE A 164 15.29 -2.97 10.95
N GLY A 165 15.06 -2.36 12.11
CA GLY A 165 15.05 -3.03 13.41
C GLY A 165 13.96 -4.09 13.49
N LEU A 166 12.78 -3.82 12.93
CA LEU A 166 11.65 -4.74 12.92
C LEU A 166 11.87 -5.89 11.93
N VAL A 167 12.39 -5.61 10.74
CA VAL A 167 12.85 -6.63 9.79
C VAL A 167 13.95 -7.49 10.41
N GLY A 168 14.93 -6.87 11.06
CA GLY A 168 16.02 -7.54 11.78
C GLY A 168 15.50 -8.44 12.90
N TYR A 169 14.56 -7.96 13.71
CA TYR A 169 13.90 -8.74 14.76
C TYR A 169 13.14 -9.95 14.18
N LEU A 170 12.39 -9.77 13.10
CA LEU A 170 11.70 -10.87 12.43
C LEU A 170 12.68 -11.90 11.87
N VAL A 171 13.79 -11.44 11.29
CA VAL A 171 14.86 -12.30 10.78
C VAL A 171 15.52 -13.07 11.93
N VAL A 172 15.94 -12.42 13.01
CA VAL A 172 16.55 -13.07 14.21
C VAL A 172 15.58 -14.04 14.88
N LYS A 173 14.31 -13.68 15.01
CA LYS A 173 13.27 -14.58 15.52
C LYS A 173 13.01 -15.77 14.58
N SER A 174 13.27 -15.60 13.28
CA SER A 174 13.28 -16.69 12.31
C SER A 174 14.47 -17.64 12.47
N TYR A 175 15.59 -17.18 13.03
CA TYR A 175 16.77 -18.01 13.33
C TYR A 175 16.66 -18.81 14.63
N LYS A 176 15.87 -18.34 15.61
CA LYS A 176 15.82 -18.94 16.97
C LYS A 176 14.83 -20.11 17.13
N LYS A 177 14.29 -20.67 16.04
CA LYS A 177 13.41 -21.86 16.02
C LYS A 177 13.57 -22.61 14.71
#